data_AF-A0A4R4Z3W2-F1
#
_entry.id   AF-A0A4R4Z3W2-F1
#
_cell.length_a   1.000
_cell.length_b   1.000
_cell.length_c   1.000
_cell.angle_alpha   90.00
_cell.angle_beta   90.00
_cell.angle_gamma   90.00
#
_symmetry.space_group_name_H-M   'P 1'
#
loop_
_entity.id
_entity.type
_entity.pdbx_description
1 polymer ?
#
loop_
_entity_poly.entity_id
_entity_poly.type
_entity_poly.pdbx_seq_one_letter_code
_entity_poly.pdbx_strand_id
1 'polypeptide(L)' 'MAVCRAVGCVVTRIDGTPLAETSRGLVAAADAETHELLMSVIRDLR' A
#
# COMPACT_ATOMS: atom_id res chain seq x y z
N MET A 1 -10.06 -8.09 9.29
CA MET A 1 -9.08 -7.29 10.06
C MET A 1 -8.30 -6.45 9.05
N ALA A 2 -8.38 -5.12 9.13
CA ALA A 2 -7.52 -4.29 8.30
C ALA A 2 -6.18 -4.15 9.02
N VAL A 3 -5.07 -4.40 8.32
CA VAL A 3 -3.69 -4.27 8.85
C VAL A 3 -3.43 -2.85 9.36
N CYS A 4 -4.20 -1.87 8.86
CA CYS A 4 -4.18 -0.51 9.32
C CYS A 4 -5.59 -0.02 9.60
N ARG A 5 -5.79 0.60 10.78
CA ARG A 5 -7.09 1.10 11.26
C ARG A 5 -7.10 2.60 11.56
N ALA A 6 -6.01 3.30 11.32
CA ALA A 6 -5.92 4.74 11.55
C ALA A 6 -6.75 5.52 10.51
N VAL A 7 -7.31 6.66 10.91
CA VAL A 7 -7.92 7.62 9.99
C VAL A 7 -6.83 8.13 9.04
N GLY A 8 -7.10 8.11 7.73
CA GLY A 8 -6.13 8.51 6.71
C GLY A 8 -5.24 7.39 6.19
N CYS A 9 -5.34 6.19 6.76
CA CYS A 9 -4.50 5.07 6.34
C CYS A 9 -4.88 4.55 4.95
N VAL A 10 -3.84 4.24 4.16
CA VAL A 10 -3.98 3.75 2.78
C VAL A 10 -3.48 2.32 2.70
N VAL A 11 -4.26 1.45 2.03
CA VAL A 11 -3.88 0.06 1.77
C VAL A 11 -4.15 -0.26 0.30
N THR A 12 -3.10 -0.68 -0.42
CA THR A 12 -3.18 -1.06 -1.83
C THR A 12 -2.51 -2.40 -2.06
N ARG A 13 -2.62 -2.90 -3.29
CA ARG A 13 -1.73 -3.94 -3.80
C ARG A 13 -0.30 -3.44 -3.90
N ILE A 14 0.65 -4.37 -4.02
CA ILE A 14 2.09 -4.06 -4.19
C ILE A 14 2.42 -3.33 -5.51
N ASP A 15 1.49 -3.32 -6.45
CA ASP A 15 1.57 -2.55 -7.70
C ASP A 15 0.91 -1.16 -7.61
N GLY A 16 0.40 -0.78 -6.43
CA GLY A 16 -0.30 0.49 -6.20
C GLY A 16 -1.77 0.50 -6.62
N THR A 17 -2.29 -0.59 -7.20
CA THR A 17 -3.70 -0.65 -7.59
C THR A 17 -4.62 -0.96 -6.40
N PRO A 18 -5.93 -0.62 -6.50
CA PRO A 18 -6.90 -0.97 -5.47
C PRO A 18 -6.91 -2.48 -5.15
N LEU A 19 -7.23 -2.82 -3.91
CA LEU A 19 -7.29 -4.22 -3.48
C LEU A 19 -8.34 -5.00 -4.29
N ALA A 20 -7.96 -6.16 -4.80
CA ALA A 20 -8.85 -7.17 -5.37
C ALA A 20 -8.77 -8.47 -4.56
N GLU A 21 -9.76 -9.35 -4.67
CA GLU A 21 -9.84 -10.60 -3.89
C GLU A 21 -8.60 -11.51 -4.05
N THR A 22 -7.88 -11.39 -5.18
CA THR A 22 -6.69 -12.20 -5.50
C THR A 22 -5.41 -11.36 -5.59
N SER A 23 -5.18 -10.51 -4.58
CA SER A 23 -3.99 -9.65 -4.52
C SER A 23 -2.74 -10.43 -4.11
N ARG A 24 -1.69 -10.46 -4.96
CA ARG A 24 -0.36 -10.94 -4.56
C ARG A 24 0.38 -9.79 -3.86
N GLY A 25 0.41 -9.84 -2.54
CA GLY A 25 1.08 -8.83 -1.72
C GLY A 25 0.29 -7.53 -1.59
N LEU A 26 0.62 -6.78 -0.55
CA LEU A 26 -0.04 -5.54 -0.19
C LEU A 26 0.97 -4.55 0.38
N VAL A 27 0.63 -3.27 0.29
CA VAL A 27 1.35 -2.17 0.93
C VAL A 27 0.34 -1.40 1.75
N ALA A 28 0.64 -1.24 3.03
CA ALA A 28 -0.15 -0.45 3.97
C ALA A 28 0.72 0.69 4.50
N ALA A 29 0.19 1.90 4.52
CA ALA A 29 0.92 3.09 4.96
C ALA A 29 -0.02 4.00 5.76
N ALA A 30 0.52 4.66 6.78
CA ALA A 30 -0.24 5.48 7.72
C ALA A 30 -1.02 6.64 7.03
N ASP A 31 -0.52 7.09 5.89
CA ASP A 31 -1.06 8.16 5.06
C ASP A 31 -0.62 8.00 3.60
N ALA A 32 -1.15 8.85 2.72
CA ALA A 32 -0.87 8.81 1.29
C ALA A 32 0.58 9.23 0.94
N GLU A 33 1.17 10.17 1.68
CA GLU A 33 2.54 10.62 1.41
C GLU A 33 3.55 9.49 1.66
N THR A 34 3.42 8.82 2.81
CA THR A 34 4.21 7.65 3.17
C THR A 34 4.00 6.51 2.17
N HIS A 35 2.76 6.33 1.71
CA HIS A 35 2.44 5.33 0.69
C HIS A 35 3.22 5.58 -0.61
N GLU A 36 3.22 6.81 -1.11
CA GLU A 36 3.92 7.16 -2.34
C GLU A 36 5.44 6.96 -2.24
N LEU A 37 6.03 7.30 -1.09
CA LEU A 37 7.45 7.07 -0.83
C LEU A 37 7.79 5.58 -0.84
N LEU A 38 7.02 4.76 -0.13
CA LEU A 38 7.20 3.30 -0.14
C LEU A 38 7.05 2.72 -1.55
N MET A 39 6.09 3.23 -2.33
CA MET A 39 5.91 2.81 -3.71
C MET A 39 7.09 3.20 -4.60
N SER A 40 7.76 4.33 -4.34
CA SER A 40 9.01 4.68 -5.02
C SER A 40 10.09 3.64 -4.74
N VAL A 41 10.32 3.31 -3.47
CA VAL A 41 11.32 2.30 -3.07
C VAL A 41 11.00 0.93 -3.69
N ILE A 42 9.74 0.51 -3.69
CA ILE A 42 9.33 -0.78 -4.28
C ILE A 42 9.56 -0.81 -5.80
N ARG A 43 9.31 0.30 -6.49
CA ARG A 43 9.60 0.42 -7.93
C ARG A 43 11.09 0.37 -8.22
N ASP A 44 11.92 0.94 -7.35
CA ASP A 44 13.38 0.91 -7.49
C ASP A 44 13.97 -0.49 -7.19
N LEU A 45 13.26 -1.33 -6.44
CA LEU A 45 13.67 -2.69 -6.07
C LEU A 45 13.25 -3.78 -7.07
N ARG A 46 12.60 -3.41 -8.18
CA ARG A 46 12.11 -4.33 -9.22
C ARG A 46 12.98 -4.32 -10.46
#